data_AF-A0A842LLL8-F1
#
_entry.id   AF-A0A842LLL8-F1
#
_cell.length_a   1.000
_cell.length_b   1.000
_cell.length_c   1.000
_cell.angle_alpha   90.00
_cell.angle_beta   90.00
_cell.angle_gamma   90.00
#
_symmetry.space_group_name_H-M   'P 1'
#
loop_
_entity.id
_entity.type
_entity.pdbx_description
1 polymer ?
#
loop_
_entity_poly.entity_id
_entity_poly.type
_entity_poly.pdbx_seq_one_letter_code
_entity_poly.pdbx_strand_id
1 'polypeptide(L)'
;MIRDFLVTKDLCIFSVVDYRHPDERIRALLRYIPDEGGERRRRGLSYRKVEFEESFEVIDKTRYLVTDVHEVPRSEVMEILRPPEGLKRAMRRSERVKGLMKIMSGIPEGKIGITGSYLCELEDENSDIDLVVYGNFWNVARKMIREATLKGEMKELTDEMWRMIYRKRDPEISFEEFLIHERRKWNRGA
;
A
#
# COMPACT_ATOMS: atom_id res chain seq x y z
N MET A 1 8.82 -2.07 10.73
CA MET A 1 9.01 -2.66 9.39
C MET A 1 7.70 -3.05 8.73
N ILE A 2 6.66 -3.48 9.46
CA ILE A 2 5.37 -3.75 8.80
C ILE A 2 4.89 -2.53 7.99
N ARG A 3 4.37 -2.77 6.78
CA ARG A 3 3.95 -1.76 5.79
C ARG A 3 5.08 -0.99 5.10
N ASP A 4 6.33 -1.22 5.48
CA ASP A 4 7.47 -0.80 4.68
C ASP A 4 7.54 -1.65 3.41
N PHE A 5 8.27 -1.15 2.43
CA PHE A 5 8.67 -1.90 1.26
C PHE A 5 10.19 -2.01 1.24
N LEU A 6 10.71 -3.03 0.58
CA LEU A 6 12.14 -3.23 0.40
C LEU A 6 12.44 -3.45 -1.07
N VAL A 7 13.55 -2.87 -1.52
CA VAL A 7 14.10 -3.04 -2.87
C VAL A 7 15.36 -3.87 -2.73
N THR A 8 15.43 -4.97 -3.47
CA THR A 8 16.58 -5.87 -3.49
C THR A 8 17.60 -5.43 -4.53
N LYS A 9 18.79 -6.04 -4.53
CA LYS A 9 19.89 -5.75 -5.47
C LYS A 9 19.55 -6.06 -6.92
N ASP A 10 18.68 -7.03 -7.16
CA ASP A 10 18.08 -7.35 -8.47
C ASP A 10 16.90 -6.43 -8.83
N LEU A 11 16.68 -5.37 -8.03
CA LEU A 11 15.64 -4.35 -8.19
C LEU A 11 14.21 -4.88 -8.01
N CYS A 12 14.01 -6.11 -7.55
CA CYS A 12 12.68 -6.57 -7.13
C CYS A 12 12.20 -5.75 -5.92
N ILE A 13 10.88 -5.54 -5.83
CA ILE A 13 10.26 -4.75 -4.77
C ILE A 13 9.28 -5.62 -4.00
N PHE A 14 9.48 -5.71 -2.69
CA PHE A 14 8.66 -6.51 -1.79
C PHE A 14 7.94 -5.64 -0.76
N SER A 15 6.72 -6.02 -0.38
CA SER A 15 5.99 -5.44 0.75
C SER A 15 6.27 -6.24 2.02
N VAL A 16 6.70 -5.59 3.10
CA VAL A 16 6.89 -6.27 4.40
C VAL A 16 5.53 -6.60 5.02
N VAL A 17 5.33 -7.88 5.33
CA VAL A 17 4.02 -8.42 5.76
C VAL A 17 3.98 -8.88 7.20
N ASP A 18 5.12 -8.93 7.89
CA ASP A 18 5.21 -9.42 9.26
C ASP A 18 5.83 -8.39 10.22
N TYR A 19 5.55 -8.54 11.50
CA TYR A 19 6.22 -7.84 12.59
C TYR A 19 7.46 -8.60 13.07
N ARG A 20 7.44 -9.93 12.96
CA ARG A 20 8.52 -10.80 13.40
C ARG A 20 9.29 -11.28 12.17
N HIS A 21 10.60 -11.25 12.30
CA HIS A 21 11.51 -11.59 11.23
C HIS A 21 12.59 -12.50 11.81
N PRO A 22 13.00 -13.56 11.12
CA PRO A 22 14.23 -14.28 11.47
C PRO A 22 15.42 -13.30 11.48
N ASP A 23 16.43 -13.53 12.32
CA ASP A 23 17.48 -12.53 12.59
C ASP A 23 18.08 -11.91 11.30
N GLU A 24 18.42 -12.75 10.32
CA GLU A 24 19.07 -12.35 9.05
C GLU A 24 18.13 -12.26 7.83
N ARG A 25 16.82 -12.40 8.02
CA ARG A 25 15.84 -12.38 6.91
C ARG A 25 14.68 -11.44 7.22
N ILE A 26 13.95 -11.03 6.20
CA ILE A 26 12.75 -10.20 6.32
C ILE A 26 11.61 -10.93 5.63
N ARG A 27 10.51 -11.14 6.37
CA ARG A 27 9.28 -11.72 5.85
C ARG A 27 8.51 -10.68 5.04
N ALA A 28 8.41 -10.90 3.73
CA ALA A 28 7.85 -9.96 2.76
C ALA A 28 7.15 -10.70 1.60
N LEU A 29 6.37 -9.99 0.80
CA LEU A 29 5.76 -10.50 -0.42
C LEU A 29 6.27 -9.73 -1.63
N LEU A 30 6.69 -10.42 -2.69
CA LEU A 30 7.08 -9.81 -3.96
C LEU A 30 5.86 -9.09 -4.58
N ARG A 31 6.03 -7.83 -4.97
CA ARG A 31 4.95 -6.99 -5.52
C ARG A 31 5.27 -6.42 -6.90
N TYR A 32 6.55 -6.16 -7.18
CA TYR A 32 6.98 -5.66 -8.48
C TYR A 32 8.32 -6.25 -8.89
N ILE A 33 8.45 -6.54 -10.17
CA ILE A 33 9.70 -6.97 -10.81
C ILE A 33 10.05 -6.01 -11.95
N PRO A 34 11.34 -5.78 -12.24
CA PRO A 34 11.75 -5.11 -13.47
C PRO A 34 11.25 -5.90 -14.68
N ASP A 35 10.64 -5.20 -15.63
CA ASP A 35 10.08 -5.79 -16.84
C ASP A 35 10.02 -4.72 -17.92
N GLU A 36 10.72 -4.90 -19.05
CA GLU A 36 10.75 -3.91 -20.15
C GLU A 36 9.34 -3.63 -20.73
N GLY A 37 8.46 -4.63 -20.72
CA GLY A 37 7.06 -4.52 -21.11
C GLY A 37 6.15 -4.02 -19.98
N GLY A 38 6.69 -3.75 -18.80
CA GLY A 38 5.95 -3.32 -17.63
C GLY A 38 5.36 -1.91 -17.78
N GLU A 39 4.12 -1.75 -17.31
CA GLU A 39 3.38 -0.48 -17.42
C GLU A 39 3.79 0.56 -16.35
N ARG A 40 4.45 0.12 -15.27
CA ARG A 40 4.85 1.00 -14.16
C ARG A 40 6.26 1.51 -14.38
N ARG A 41 6.54 2.76 -14.00
CA ARG A 41 7.87 3.38 -14.20
C ARG A 41 8.45 3.91 -12.91
N ARG A 42 9.69 3.54 -12.61
CA ARG A 42 10.46 4.04 -11.46
C ARG A 42 11.91 4.27 -11.86
N ARG A 43 12.43 5.48 -11.62
CA ARG A 43 13.83 5.87 -11.89
C ARG A 43 14.32 5.47 -13.30
N GLY A 44 13.46 5.62 -14.30
CA GLY A 44 13.77 5.32 -15.71
C GLY A 44 13.62 3.84 -16.10
N LEU A 45 13.27 2.95 -15.18
CA LEU A 45 13.04 1.53 -15.45
C LEU A 45 11.54 1.20 -15.47
N SER A 46 11.18 0.25 -16.32
CA SER A 46 9.84 -0.34 -16.40
C SER A 46 9.70 -1.49 -15.40
N TYR A 47 8.53 -1.59 -14.79
CA TYR A 47 8.17 -2.60 -13.80
C TYR A 47 6.80 -3.16 -14.10
N ARG A 48 6.64 -4.45 -13.82
CA ARG A 48 5.35 -5.11 -13.82
C ARG A 48 4.94 -5.43 -12.37
N LYS A 49 3.66 -5.25 -12.10
CA LYS A 49 3.06 -5.64 -10.82
C LYS A 49 2.81 -7.15 -10.84
N VAL A 50 3.14 -7.79 -9.72
CA VAL A 50 2.97 -9.23 -9.51
C VAL A 50 1.84 -9.44 -8.52
N GLU A 51 0.87 -10.28 -8.87
CA GLU A 51 -0.24 -10.65 -7.99
C GLU A 51 0.17 -11.77 -7.02
N PHE A 52 -0.67 -12.08 -6.03
CA PHE A 52 -0.28 -12.93 -4.89
C PHE A 52 0.20 -14.31 -5.33
N GLU A 53 -0.60 -15.05 -6.10
CA GLU A 53 -0.28 -16.41 -6.56
C GLU A 53 0.96 -16.41 -7.47
N GLU A 54 0.97 -15.49 -8.45
CA GLU A 54 2.10 -15.31 -9.38
C GLU A 54 3.42 -15.07 -8.62
N SER A 55 3.36 -14.35 -7.50
CA SER A 55 4.55 -14.03 -6.71
C SER A 55 5.27 -15.27 -6.16
N PHE A 56 4.61 -16.41 -6.00
CA PHE A 56 5.23 -17.68 -5.58
C PHE A 56 5.78 -18.49 -6.77
N GLU A 57 5.36 -18.16 -7.98
CA GLU A 57 5.81 -18.81 -9.21
C GLU A 57 7.06 -18.14 -9.77
N VAL A 58 7.09 -16.81 -9.82
CA VAL A 58 8.16 -16.04 -10.48
C VAL A 58 9.36 -15.75 -9.60
N ILE A 59 9.24 -15.95 -8.28
CA ILE A 59 10.32 -15.70 -7.32
C ILE A 59 11.49 -16.66 -7.53
N ASP A 60 12.72 -16.14 -7.48
CA ASP A 60 13.92 -16.99 -7.50
C ASP A 60 14.06 -17.76 -6.18
N LYS A 61 13.57 -19.00 -6.18
CA LYS A 61 13.59 -19.91 -5.02
C LYS A 61 15.00 -20.36 -4.62
N THR A 62 16.03 -20.08 -5.43
CA THR A 62 17.43 -20.35 -5.05
C THR A 62 17.98 -19.25 -4.14
N ARG A 63 17.43 -18.04 -4.23
CA ARG A 63 17.84 -16.86 -3.45
C ARG A 63 16.93 -16.55 -2.28
N TYR A 64 15.63 -16.70 -2.48
CA TYR A 64 14.59 -16.37 -1.51
C TYR A 64 13.97 -17.64 -0.97
N LEU A 65 13.90 -17.77 0.35
CA LEU A 65 13.17 -18.87 0.95
C LEU A 65 11.67 -18.59 0.79
N VAL A 66 10.92 -19.60 0.36
CA VAL A 66 9.47 -19.50 0.16
C VAL A 66 8.80 -20.44 1.15
N THR A 67 8.04 -19.87 2.09
CA THR A 67 7.22 -20.61 3.05
C THR A 67 5.76 -20.22 2.86
N ASP A 68 5.11 -19.65 3.87
CA ASP A 68 3.82 -18.98 3.75
C ASP A 68 3.94 -17.59 3.11
N VAL A 69 5.14 -16.99 3.17
CA VAL A 69 5.55 -15.76 2.49
C VAL A 69 7.01 -15.89 2.02
N HIS A 70 7.55 -14.85 1.35
CA HIS A 70 8.97 -14.82 0.99
C HIS A 70 9.82 -14.36 2.18
N GLU A 71 10.98 -14.99 2.37
CA GLU A 71 11.98 -14.54 3.34
C GLU A 71 13.22 -14.01 2.61
N VAL A 72 13.32 -12.68 2.55
CA VAL A 72 14.36 -11.96 1.85
C VAL A 72 15.59 -11.81 2.76
N PRO A 73 16.79 -12.30 2.36
CA PRO A 73 18.01 -12.05 3.12
C PRO A 73 18.26 -10.56 3.30
N ARG A 74 18.62 -10.13 4.52
CA ARG A 74 19.00 -8.73 4.77
C ARG A 74 20.16 -8.27 3.88
N SER A 75 21.08 -9.18 3.55
CA SER A 75 22.20 -8.94 2.64
C SER A 75 21.79 -8.59 1.22
N GLU A 76 20.58 -8.97 0.78
CA GLU A 76 20.06 -8.67 -0.55
C GLU A 76 19.29 -7.35 -0.61
N VAL A 77 18.98 -6.75 0.54
CA VAL A 77 18.25 -5.48 0.61
C VAL A 77 19.18 -4.33 0.24
N MET A 78 18.82 -3.61 -0.81
CA MET A 78 19.51 -2.40 -1.26
C MET A 78 18.90 -1.14 -0.65
N GLU A 79 17.57 -1.09 -0.51
CA GLU A 79 16.84 0.10 -0.05
C GLU A 79 15.62 -0.31 0.77
N ILE A 80 15.32 0.41 1.85
CA ILE A 80 14.07 0.29 2.62
C ILE A 80 13.24 1.53 2.38
N LEU A 81 12.02 1.34 1.86
CA LEU A 81 11.04 2.37 1.62
C LEU A 81 10.06 2.43 2.79
N ARG A 82 10.14 3.51 3.56
CA ARG A 82 9.34 3.71 4.77
C ARG A 82 8.14 4.64 4.53
N PRO A 83 6.94 4.35 5.05
CA PRO A 83 5.75 5.14 4.78
C PRO A 83 5.81 6.64 5.10
N PRO A 84 6.35 7.10 6.25
CA PRO A 84 6.44 8.53 6.55
C PRO A 84 7.32 9.30 5.56
N GLU A 85 8.44 8.71 5.16
CA GLU A 85 9.37 9.27 4.17
C GLU A 85 8.76 9.24 2.77
N GLY A 86 8.06 8.15 2.42
CA GLY A 86 7.29 8.04 1.18
C GLY A 86 6.23 9.12 1.06
N LEU A 87 5.55 9.48 2.16
CA LEU A 87 4.53 10.51 2.17
C LEU A 87 5.10 11.88 1.79
N LYS A 88 6.27 12.24 2.32
CA LYS A 88 6.98 13.48 1.95
C LYS A 88 7.31 13.51 0.46
N ARG A 89 7.75 12.39 -0.12
CA ARG A 89 8.04 12.28 -1.55
C ARG A 89 6.76 12.34 -2.39
N ALA A 90 5.70 11.67 -1.99
CA ALA A 90 4.41 11.68 -2.67
C ALA A 90 3.76 13.07 -2.67
N MET A 91 3.83 13.80 -1.55
CA MET A 91 3.36 15.18 -1.48
C MET A 91 4.08 16.12 -2.43
N ARG A 92 5.33 15.85 -2.85
CA ARG A 92 6.01 16.69 -3.84
C ARG A 92 5.53 16.42 -5.28
N ARG A 93 4.92 15.27 -5.52
CA ARG A 93 4.59 14.75 -6.86
C ARG A 93 3.08 14.73 -7.15
N SER A 94 2.23 14.73 -6.12
CA SER A 94 0.78 14.57 -6.28
C SER A 94 -0.03 15.60 -5.49
N GLU A 95 -0.80 16.42 -6.22
CA GLU A 95 -1.77 17.35 -5.62
C GLU A 95 -2.91 16.61 -4.90
N ARG A 96 -3.30 15.41 -5.37
CA ARG A 96 -4.29 14.56 -4.68
C ARG A 96 -3.81 14.19 -3.28
N VAL A 97 -2.53 13.80 -3.16
CA VAL A 97 -1.92 13.49 -1.86
C VAL A 97 -1.82 14.76 -0.99
N LYS A 98 -1.43 15.91 -1.54
CA LYS A 98 -1.43 17.18 -0.79
C LYS A 98 -2.82 17.56 -0.27
N GLY A 99 -3.85 17.41 -1.10
CA GLY A 99 -5.24 17.66 -0.72
C GLY A 99 -5.68 16.77 0.43
N LEU A 100 -5.42 15.46 0.33
CA LEU A 100 -5.72 14.52 1.41
C LEU A 100 -4.97 14.86 2.70
N MET A 101 -3.71 15.31 2.62
CA MET A 101 -2.95 15.71 3.79
C MET A 101 -3.45 16.98 4.47
N LYS A 102 -4.19 17.86 3.77
CA LYS A 102 -4.89 18.98 4.42
C LYS A 102 -6.02 18.47 5.33
N ILE A 103 -6.76 17.46 4.89
CA ILE A 103 -7.80 16.79 5.70
C ILE A 103 -7.16 16.11 6.92
N MET A 104 -6.00 15.49 6.74
CA MET A 104 -5.27 14.75 7.78
C MET A 104 -4.39 15.64 8.68
N SER A 105 -4.60 16.95 8.67
CA SER A 105 -3.71 17.94 9.33
C SER A 105 -3.59 17.79 10.85
N GLY A 106 -4.56 17.15 11.51
CA GLY A 106 -4.47 16.89 12.96
C GLY A 106 -3.74 15.60 13.33
N ILE A 107 -3.09 14.91 12.39
CA ILE A 107 -2.23 13.75 12.67
C ILE A 107 -0.76 14.19 12.68
N PRO A 108 -0.01 13.97 13.78
CA PRO A 108 1.39 14.36 13.85
C PRO A 108 2.28 13.68 12.80
N GLU A 109 3.36 14.36 12.43
CA GLU A 109 4.40 13.79 11.58
C GLU A 109 4.96 12.49 12.20
N GLY A 110 5.25 11.49 11.36
CA GLY A 110 5.69 10.17 11.81
C GLY A 110 4.57 9.28 12.37
N LYS A 111 3.34 9.79 12.55
CA LYS A 111 2.15 9.00 12.87
C LYS A 111 1.26 8.71 11.68
N ILE A 112 1.63 9.22 10.51
CA ILE A 112 1.01 8.97 9.22
C ILE A 112 2.10 8.76 8.16
N GLY A 113 1.80 7.91 7.18
CA GLY A 113 2.63 7.64 6.03
C GLY A 113 1.79 7.18 4.84
N ILE A 114 2.45 6.97 3.70
CA ILE A 114 1.83 6.42 2.49
C ILE A 114 2.46 5.06 2.17
N THR A 115 1.68 4.11 1.67
CA THR A 115 2.15 2.78 1.27
C THR A 115 1.73 2.46 -0.16
N GLY A 116 1.93 1.23 -0.61
CA GLY A 116 1.53 0.80 -1.95
C GLY A 116 2.35 1.44 -3.07
N SER A 117 1.71 1.71 -4.21
CA SER A 117 2.38 2.21 -5.42
C SER A 117 3.08 3.55 -5.20
N TYR A 118 2.46 4.47 -4.45
CA TYR A 118 3.04 5.77 -4.12
C TYR A 118 4.33 5.68 -3.29
N LEU A 119 4.41 4.73 -2.37
CA LEU A 119 5.63 4.50 -1.58
C LEU A 119 6.77 3.97 -2.46
N CYS A 120 6.41 3.13 -3.43
CA CYS A 120 7.34 2.55 -4.40
C CYS A 120 7.73 3.51 -5.52
N GLU A 121 7.08 4.66 -5.64
CA GLU A 121 7.19 5.58 -6.78
C GLU A 121 6.82 4.89 -8.11
N LEU A 122 5.83 4.00 -8.04
CA LEU A 122 5.26 3.22 -9.14
C LEU A 122 3.77 3.53 -9.35
N GLU A 123 3.28 4.63 -8.78
CA GLU A 123 1.91 5.06 -9.03
C GLU A 123 1.69 5.50 -10.48
N ASP A 124 0.45 5.42 -10.91
CA ASP A 124 -0.09 5.97 -12.16
C ASP A 124 -1.33 6.82 -11.86
N GLU A 125 -1.95 7.38 -12.88
CA GLU A 125 -3.16 8.21 -12.74
C GLU A 125 -4.33 7.47 -12.08
N ASN A 126 -4.39 6.15 -12.27
CA ASN A 126 -5.43 5.27 -11.73
C ASN A 126 -5.07 4.70 -10.34
N SER A 127 -3.93 5.08 -9.76
CA SER A 127 -3.51 4.56 -8.46
C SER A 127 -4.36 5.14 -7.32
N ASP A 128 -4.75 4.23 -6.43
CA ASP A 128 -5.31 4.55 -5.12
C ASP A 128 -4.23 5.19 -4.22
N ILE A 129 -4.67 6.04 -3.29
CA ILE A 129 -3.80 6.60 -2.25
C ILE A 129 -3.98 5.77 -0.97
N ASP A 130 -3.04 4.89 -0.71
CA ASP A 130 -3.04 4.06 0.51
C ASP A 130 -2.28 4.75 1.64
N LEU A 131 -3.00 5.20 2.67
CA LEU A 131 -2.40 5.76 3.88
C LEU A 131 -2.20 4.69 4.97
N VAL A 132 -1.12 4.85 5.74
CA VAL A 132 -0.86 4.10 6.98
C VAL A 132 -0.87 5.08 8.12
N VAL A 133 -1.65 4.80 9.17
CA VAL A 133 -1.73 5.62 10.38
C VAL A 133 -1.41 4.77 11.59
N TYR A 134 -0.54 5.28 12.47
CA TYR A 134 0.05 4.50 13.56
C TYR A 134 -0.61 4.79 14.91
N GLY A 135 -0.87 3.71 15.67
CA GLY A 135 -1.35 3.77 17.04
C GLY A 135 -2.73 4.44 17.18
N ASN A 136 -2.90 5.22 18.25
CA ASN A 136 -4.19 5.83 18.60
C ASN A 136 -4.69 6.86 17.57
N PHE A 137 -3.82 7.33 16.67
CA PHE A 137 -4.20 8.24 15.59
C PHE A 137 -5.06 7.59 14.52
N TRP A 138 -5.14 6.25 14.45
CA TRP A 138 -6.06 5.56 13.55
C TRP A 138 -7.52 6.01 13.74
N ASN A 139 -7.95 6.15 14.99
CA ASN A 139 -9.31 6.62 15.30
C ASN A 139 -9.50 8.10 14.97
N VAL A 140 -8.44 8.91 15.08
CA VAL A 140 -8.46 10.33 14.69
C VAL A 140 -8.63 10.45 13.17
N ALA A 141 -7.85 9.69 12.39
CA ALA A 141 -7.94 9.66 10.93
C ALA A 141 -9.34 9.27 10.44
N ARG A 142 -9.95 8.24 11.03
CA ARG A 142 -11.32 7.81 10.69
C ARG A 142 -12.36 8.89 10.95
N LYS A 143 -12.22 9.63 12.06
CA LYS A 143 -13.11 10.76 12.38
C LYS A 143 -12.93 11.89 11.36
N MET A 144 -11.70 12.22 11.00
CA MET A 144 -11.40 13.24 9.98
C MET A 144 -11.98 12.88 8.61
N ILE A 145 -11.84 11.63 8.16
CA ILE A 145 -12.48 11.15 6.92
C ILE A 145 -13.99 11.35 6.99
N ARG A 146 -14.63 10.86 8.07
CA ARG A 146 -16.07 11.00 8.26
C ARG A 146 -16.51 12.47 8.22
N GLU A 147 -15.83 13.35 8.94
CA GLU A 147 -16.16 14.78 8.99
C GLU A 147 -15.98 15.46 7.64
N ALA A 148 -14.88 15.17 6.93
CA ALA A 148 -14.64 15.68 5.58
C ALA A 148 -15.72 15.22 4.61
N THR A 149 -16.14 13.95 4.69
CA THR A 149 -17.26 13.43 3.87
C THR A 149 -18.56 14.15 4.17
N LEU A 150 -18.91 14.33 5.45
CA LEU A 150 -20.14 15.03 5.85
C LEU A 150 -20.15 16.52 5.45
N LYS A 151 -18.98 17.14 5.36
CA LYS A 151 -18.80 18.53 4.89
C LYS A 151 -18.72 18.66 3.37
N GLY A 152 -18.68 17.54 2.63
CA GLY A 152 -18.52 17.53 1.17
C GLY A 152 -17.09 17.82 0.69
N GLU A 153 -16.10 17.79 1.59
CA GLU A 153 -14.67 17.98 1.28
C GLU A 153 -14.04 16.69 0.71
N MET A 154 -14.67 15.54 0.92
CA MET A 154 -14.28 14.24 0.39
C MET A 154 -15.52 13.51 -0.13
N LYS A 155 -15.44 12.81 -1.26
CA LYS A 155 -16.59 12.08 -1.80
C LYS A 155 -16.70 10.69 -1.17
N GLU A 156 -17.93 10.21 -1.05
CA GLU A 156 -18.16 8.79 -0.80
C GLU A 156 -17.83 7.97 -2.06
N LEU A 157 -17.49 6.70 -1.85
CA LEU A 157 -17.39 5.72 -2.92
C LEU A 157 -18.76 5.48 -3.55
N THR A 158 -18.80 5.39 -4.88
CA THR A 158 -20.03 5.04 -5.62
C THR A 158 -20.42 3.57 -5.42
N ASP A 159 -21.68 3.21 -5.70
CA ASP A 159 -22.13 1.81 -5.66
C ASP A 159 -21.30 0.92 -6.58
N GLU A 160 -20.93 1.42 -7.76
CA GLU A 160 -20.07 0.73 -8.73
C GLU A 160 -18.68 0.43 -8.14
N MET A 161 -18.07 1.40 -7.43
CA MET A 161 -16.80 1.20 -6.73
C MET A 161 -16.94 0.18 -5.61
N TRP A 162 -18.04 0.22 -4.84
CA TRP A 162 -18.30 -0.79 -3.80
C TRP A 162 -18.46 -2.20 -4.38
N ARG A 163 -19.20 -2.35 -5.48
CA ARG A 163 -19.36 -3.65 -6.17
C ARG A 163 -18.05 -4.15 -6.75
N MET A 164 -17.19 -3.26 -7.25
CA MET A 164 -15.84 -3.61 -7.68
C MET A 164 -14.99 -4.12 -6.51
N ILE A 165 -15.01 -3.41 -5.37
CA ILE A 165 -14.30 -3.83 -4.16
C ILE A 165 -14.81 -5.18 -3.66
N TYR A 166 -16.14 -5.38 -3.64
CA TYR A 166 -16.77 -6.64 -3.23
C TYR A 166 -16.29 -7.81 -4.10
N ARG A 167 -16.40 -7.69 -5.43
CA ARG A 167 -15.94 -8.73 -6.37
C ARG A 167 -14.45 -9.05 -6.22
N LYS A 168 -13.61 -8.03 -5.95
CA LYS A 168 -12.18 -8.22 -5.75
C LYS A 168 -11.84 -8.91 -4.42
N ARG A 169 -12.70 -8.73 -3.40
CA ARG A 169 -12.51 -9.33 -2.07
C ARG A 169 -13.06 -10.74 -1.96
N ASP A 170 -13.99 -11.09 -2.84
CA ASP A 170 -14.69 -12.38 -2.89
C ASP A 170 -15.10 -12.91 -1.51
N PRO A 171 -15.86 -12.12 -0.71
CA PRO A 171 -16.23 -12.53 0.63
C PRO A 171 -17.40 -13.55 0.61
N GLU A 172 -17.48 -14.37 1.66
CA GLU A 172 -18.58 -15.36 1.82
C GLU A 172 -19.94 -14.74 2.19
N ILE A 173 -19.97 -13.45 2.56
CA ILE A 173 -21.17 -12.72 3.00
C ILE A 173 -21.83 -11.95 1.85
N SER A 174 -23.09 -11.54 1.99
CA SER A 174 -23.79 -10.79 0.94
C SER A 174 -23.18 -9.40 0.70
N PHE A 175 -23.49 -8.80 -0.45
CA PHE A 175 -23.05 -7.43 -0.76
C PHE A 175 -23.58 -6.41 0.25
N GLU A 176 -24.83 -6.57 0.69
CA GLU A 176 -25.47 -5.70 1.69
C GLU A 176 -24.76 -5.78 3.03
N GLU A 177 -24.48 -7.00 3.52
CA GLU A 177 -23.75 -7.23 4.77
C GLU A 177 -22.32 -6.68 4.68
N PHE A 178 -21.64 -6.93 3.57
CA PHE A 178 -20.31 -6.39 3.29
C PHE A 178 -20.31 -4.86 3.35
N LEU A 179 -21.28 -4.21 2.71
CA LEU A 179 -21.38 -2.76 2.65
C LEU A 179 -21.60 -2.15 4.04
N ILE A 180 -22.48 -2.73 4.86
CA ILE A 180 -22.69 -2.31 6.26
C ILE A 180 -21.37 -2.39 7.04
N HIS A 181 -20.65 -3.51 6.88
CA HIS A 181 -19.39 -3.72 7.58
C HIS A 181 -18.24 -2.83 7.12
N GLU A 182 -18.17 -2.48 5.83
CA GLU A 182 -17.14 -1.58 5.31
C GLU A 182 -17.46 -0.10 5.59
N ARG A 183 -18.70 0.37 5.39
CA ARG A 183 -19.05 1.79 5.57
C ARG A 183 -18.84 2.28 7.00
N ARG A 184 -19.12 1.44 8.00
CA ARG A 184 -18.86 1.79 9.42
C ARG A 184 -17.37 2.00 9.75
N LYS A 185 -16.45 1.54 8.89
CA LYS A 185 -15.01 1.66 9.12
C LYS A 185 -14.51 3.07 8.86
N TRP A 186 -15.17 3.91 8.06
CA TRP A 186 -14.72 5.28 7.77
C TRP A 186 -13.22 5.34 7.41
N ASN A 187 -12.77 4.40 6.59
CA ASN A 187 -11.36 4.23 6.20
C ASN A 187 -11.16 4.27 4.67
N ARG A 188 -12.17 4.74 3.93
CA ARG A 188 -12.18 4.86 2.47
C ARG A 188 -12.94 6.13 2.07
N GLY A 189 -12.55 6.72 0.94
CA GLY A 189 -13.26 7.81 0.28
C GLY A 189 -12.68 8.03 -1.12
N ALA A 190 -13.28 8.94 -1.88
CA ALA A 190 -12.92 9.26 -3.27
C ALA A 190 -12.65 10.76 -3.46
#